data_AF-A0A2U1QHF8-F1
#
_entry.id   AF-A0A2U1QHF8-F1
#
_cell.length_a   1.000
_cell.length_b   1.000
_cell.length_c   1.000
_cell.angle_alpha   90.00
_cell.angle_beta   90.00
_cell.angle_gamma   90.00
#
_symmetry.space_group_name_H-M   'P 1'
#
loop_
_entity.id
_entity.type
_entity.pdbx_description
1 polymer ?
#
loop_
_entity_poly.entity_id
_entity_poly.type
_entity_poly.pdbx_seq_one_letter_code
_entity_poly.pdbx_strand_id
1 'polypeptide(L)'
;MQDDAQATTSPFRGIGDEKVWEKIRKPLSPKLREGNLAICCENTIDILNANKDNKEENREMLKSLHDGVKMLQALASNMTCIVHNDRGDDSCDDNLVNHKN
;
A
#
# COMPACT_ATOMS: atom_id res chain seq x y z
N MET A 1 41.74 2.71 16.90
CA MET A 1 40.36 2.24 17.17
C MET A 1 39.59 2.42 15.87
N GLN A 2 39.29 1.33 15.17
CA GLN A 2 38.39 1.32 14.03
C GLN A 2 37.02 0.93 14.60
N ASP A 3 36.08 1.87 14.61
CA ASP A 3 34.67 1.57 14.85
C ASP A 3 34.13 0.87 13.60
N ASP A 4 34.17 -0.45 13.60
CA ASP A 4 33.39 -1.27 12.69
C ASP A 4 31.92 -1.09 13.04
N ALA A 5 31.30 -0.06 12.46
CA ALA A 5 29.86 0.04 12.33
C ALA A 5 29.40 -1.15 11.48
N GLN A 6 29.24 -2.30 12.13
CA GLN A 6 28.69 -3.50 11.55
C GLN A 6 27.28 -3.14 11.07
N ALA A 7 27.15 -2.85 9.77
CA ALA A 7 25.88 -2.64 9.14
C ALA A 7 25.06 -3.91 9.36
N THR A 8 24.16 -3.89 10.34
CA THR A 8 23.23 -4.97 10.64
C THR A 8 22.24 -5.03 9.50
N THR A 9 22.66 -5.64 8.41
CA THR A 9 21.77 -5.98 7.32
C THR A 9 20.79 -7.01 7.84
N SER A 10 19.49 -6.73 7.70
CA SER A 10 18.44 -7.66 8.14
C SER A 10 18.70 -9.06 7.56
N PRO A 11 18.57 -10.14 8.34
CA PRO A 11 18.66 -11.51 7.83
C PRO A 11 17.65 -11.82 6.71
N PHE A 12 16.64 -10.96 6.55
CA PHE A 12 15.59 -11.07 5.54
C PHE A 12 15.81 -10.14 4.34
N ARG A 13 16.95 -9.44 4.25
CA ARG A 13 17.23 -8.52 3.14
C ARG A 13 17.19 -9.29 1.81
N GLY A 14 16.39 -8.79 0.87
CA GLY A 14 16.21 -9.41 -0.45
C GLY A 14 15.26 -10.63 -0.46
N ILE A 15 14.69 -11.00 0.69
CA ILE A 15 13.65 -12.02 0.78
C ILE A 15 12.30 -11.30 0.69
N GLY A 16 11.45 -11.71 -0.26
CA GLY A 16 10.10 -11.14 -0.40
C GLY A 16 9.22 -11.47 0.81
N ASP A 17 8.32 -10.56 1.17
CA ASP A 17 7.44 -10.62 2.35
C ASP A 17 6.78 -12.00 2.54
N GLU A 18 6.29 -12.61 1.47
CA GLU A 18 5.66 -13.94 1.50
C GLU A 18 6.62 -15.04 1.98
N LYS A 19 7.86 -15.04 1.50
CA LYS A 19 8.90 -16.00 1.91
C LYS A 19 9.39 -15.76 3.34
N VAL A 20 9.35 -14.52 3.82
CA VAL A 20 9.63 -14.20 5.22
C VAL A 20 8.52 -14.78 6.11
N TRP A 21 7.26 -14.63 5.69
CA TRP A 21 6.11 -15.16 6.40
C TRP A 21 6.08 -16.69 6.50
N GLU A 22 6.44 -17.40 5.44
CA GLU A 22 6.60 -18.86 5.48
C GLU A 22 7.66 -19.32 6.49
N LYS A 23 8.70 -18.50 6.73
CA LYS A 23 9.70 -18.80 7.76
C LYS A 23 9.19 -18.52 9.18
N ILE A 24 8.41 -17.44 9.36
CA ILE A 24 7.85 -17.05 10.67
C ILE A 24 6.74 -18.02 11.11
N ARG A 25 5.93 -18.53 10.16
CA ARG A 25 4.83 -19.45 10.46
C ARG A 25 5.29 -20.83 10.94
N LYS A 26 6.58 -21.17 10.76
CA LYS A 26 7.11 -22.44 11.28
C LYS A 26 7.07 -22.44 12.80
N PRO A 27 6.53 -23.50 13.43
CA PRO A 27 6.55 -23.59 14.88
C PRO A 27 7.97 -23.48 15.39
N LEU A 28 8.13 -22.76 16.51
CA LEU A 28 9.42 -22.66 17.20
C LEU A 28 9.98 -24.06 17.44
N SER A 29 11.29 -24.19 17.23
CA SER A 29 11.97 -25.44 17.52
C SER A 29 11.72 -25.85 18.98
N PRO A 30 11.64 -27.14 19.31
CA PRO A 30 11.38 -27.60 20.68
C PRO A 30 12.33 -27.00 21.73
N LYS A 31 13.59 -26.75 21.35
CA LYS A 31 14.60 -26.12 22.21
C LYS A 31 14.31 -24.65 22.56
N LEU A 32 13.50 -23.98 21.76
CA LEU A 32 13.06 -22.59 21.98
C LEU A 32 11.69 -22.52 22.65
N ARG A 33 11.01 -23.66 22.84
CA ARG A 33 9.72 -23.75 23.53
C ARG A 33 9.84 -23.88 25.05
N GLU A 34 11.05 -24.03 25.57
CA GLU A 34 11.29 -24.09 27.02
C GLU A 34 11.73 -22.72 27.56
N GLY A 35 11.03 -22.24 28.59
CA GLY A 35 11.37 -21.01 29.33
C GLY A 35 10.77 -19.72 28.76
N ASN A 36 11.11 -18.59 29.38
CA ASN A 36 10.54 -17.26 29.07
C ASN A 36 10.79 -16.79 27.63
N LEU A 37 11.78 -17.36 26.94
CA LEU A 37 12.09 -17.05 25.55
C LEU A 37 10.98 -17.53 24.60
N ALA A 38 10.30 -18.64 24.92
CA ALA A 38 9.17 -19.15 24.16
C ALA A 38 8.00 -18.16 24.13
N ILE A 39 7.68 -17.59 25.29
CA ILE A 39 6.60 -16.61 25.47
C ILE A 39 6.89 -15.33 24.67
N CYS A 40 8.14 -14.84 24.72
CA CYS A 40 8.56 -13.69 23.91
C CYS A 40 8.39 -13.94 22.41
N CYS A 41 8.76 -15.13 21.94
CA CYS A 41 8.64 -15.48 20.53
C CYS A 41 7.18 -15.63 20.09
N GLU A 42 6.33 -16.27 20.88
CA GLU A 42 4.89 -16.42 20.59
C GLU A 42 4.18 -15.06 20.55
N ASN A 43 4.37 -14.21 21.56
CA ASN A 43 3.79 -12.85 21.58
C ASN A 43 4.25 -12.00 20.38
N THR A 44 5.51 -12.16 19.97
CA THR A 44 6.05 -11.44 18.79
C THR A 44 5.37 -11.93 17.50
N ILE A 45 5.12 -13.24 17.36
CA ILE A 45 4.41 -13.80 16.20
C ILE A 45 2.97 -13.26 16.14
N ASP A 46 2.28 -13.17 17.27
CA ASP A 46 0.91 -12.65 17.33
C ASP A 46 0.84 -11.16 16.94
N ILE A 47 1.76 -10.34 17.46
CA ILE A 47 1.88 -8.92 17.07
C ILE A 47 2.17 -8.78 15.57
N LEU A 48 3.06 -9.62 15.03
CA LEU A 48 3.36 -9.61 13.60
C LEU A 48 2.14 -9.99 12.76
N ASN A 49 1.35 -10.98 13.19
CA ASN A 49 0.11 -11.37 12.50
C ASN A 49 -0.91 -10.22 12.51
N ALA A 50 -1.15 -9.60 13.66
CA ALA A 50 -2.03 -8.44 13.77
C ALA A 50 -1.58 -7.28 12.85
N ASN A 51 -0.27 -7.01 12.78
CA ASN A 51 0.27 -5.99 11.88
C ASN A 51 0.07 -6.31 10.39
N LYS A 52 0.16 -7.60 10.01
CA LYS A 52 -0.08 -8.04 8.63
C LYS A 52 -1.56 -7.88 8.26
N ASP A 53 -2.46 -8.27 9.15
CA ASP A 53 -3.90 -8.16 8.90
C ASP A 53 -4.32 -6.68 8.81
N ASN A 54 -3.85 -5.83 9.72
CA ASN A 54 -4.02 -4.37 9.64
C ASN A 54 -3.49 -3.75 8.33
N LYS A 55 -2.37 -4.29 7.79
CA LYS A 55 -1.80 -3.80 6.52
C LYS A 55 -2.72 -4.12 5.34
N GLU A 56 -3.36 -5.30 5.33
CA GLU A 56 -4.30 -5.65 4.26
C GLU A 56 -5.60 -4.84 4.38
N GLU A 57 -6.16 -4.68 5.57
CA GLU A 57 -7.34 -3.82 5.79
C GLU A 57 -7.09 -2.37 5.33
N ASN A 58 -5.94 -1.79 5.67
CA ASN A 58 -5.55 -0.46 5.20
C ASN A 58 -5.44 -0.39 3.67
N ARG A 59 -4.98 -1.45 3.02
CA ARG A 59 -4.87 -1.52 1.56
C ARG A 59 -6.24 -1.56 0.90
N GLU A 60 -7.17 -2.34 1.45
CA GLU A 60 -8.56 -2.39 0.97
C GLU A 60 -9.26 -1.03 1.14
N MET A 61 -9.09 -0.41 2.31
CA MET A 61 -9.63 0.92 2.60
C MET A 61 -9.09 1.98 1.62
N LEU A 62 -7.78 1.98 1.37
CA LEU A 62 -7.16 2.91 0.42
C LEU A 62 -7.68 2.70 -1.01
N LYS A 63 -7.88 1.44 -1.42
CA LYS A 63 -8.47 1.12 -2.72
C LYS A 63 -9.90 1.65 -2.83
N SER A 64 -10.72 1.42 -1.81
CA SER A 64 -12.10 1.93 -1.76
C SER A 64 -12.14 3.46 -1.83
N LEU A 65 -11.28 4.14 -1.07
CA LEU A 65 -11.17 5.60 -1.09
C LEU A 65 -10.80 6.11 -2.49
N HIS A 66 -9.80 5.50 -3.11
CA HIS A 66 -9.36 5.86 -4.46
C HIS A 66 -10.48 5.68 -5.50
N ASP A 67 -11.23 4.60 -5.43
CA ASP A 67 -12.37 4.37 -6.33
C ASP A 67 -13.49 5.39 -6.06
N GLY A 68 -13.73 5.76 -4.80
CA GLY A 68 -14.61 6.87 -4.42
C GLY A 68 -14.20 8.20 -5.04
N VAL A 69 -12.91 8.55 -4.97
CA VAL A 69 -12.36 9.78 -5.59
C VAL A 69 -12.57 9.78 -7.11
N LYS A 70 -12.35 8.65 -7.78
CA LYS A 70 -12.62 8.52 -9.22
C LYS A 70 -14.08 8.78 -9.58
N MET A 71 -15.02 8.25 -8.79
CA MET A 71 -16.45 8.48 -9.01
C MET A 71 -16.81 9.96 -8.84
N LEU A 72 -16.30 10.61 -7.79
CA LEU A 72 -16.53 12.04 -7.56
C LEU A 72 -15.94 12.90 -8.67
N GLN A 73 -14.74 12.56 -9.16
CA GLN A 73 -14.12 13.25 -10.28
C GLN A 73 -14.96 13.12 -11.56
N ALA A 74 -15.46 11.92 -11.87
CA ALA A 74 -16.34 11.71 -13.01
C ALA A 74 -17.64 12.51 -12.87
N LEU A 75 -18.24 12.54 -11.68
CA LEU A 75 -19.45 13.33 -11.41
C LEU A 75 -19.20 14.83 -11.61
N ALA A 76 -18.11 15.36 -11.04
CA ALA A 76 -17.73 16.76 -11.19
C ALA A 76 -17.48 17.13 -12.66
N SER A 77 -16.82 16.26 -13.42
CA SER A 77 -16.63 16.43 -14.86
C SER A 77 -17.96 16.49 -15.61
N ASN A 78 -18.88 15.57 -15.31
CA ASN A 78 -20.20 15.54 -15.94
C ASN A 78 -21.03 16.78 -15.61
N MET A 79 -21.03 17.23 -14.35
CA MET A 79 -21.70 18.45 -13.93
C MET A 79 -21.08 19.68 -14.60
N THR A 80 -19.75 19.72 -14.73
CA THR A 80 -19.05 20.77 -15.46
C THR A 80 -19.54 20.84 -16.90
N CYS A 81 -19.65 19.71 -17.61
CA CYS A 81 -20.20 19.69 -18.97
C CYS A 81 -21.64 20.21 -19.04
N ILE A 82 -22.52 19.83 -18.11
CA ILE A 82 -23.90 20.30 -18.07
C ILE A 82 -23.95 21.82 -17.87
N VAL A 83 -23.18 22.35 -16.92
CA VAL A 83 -23.12 23.79 -16.63
C VAL A 83 -22.60 24.60 -17.83
N HIS A 84 -21.65 24.05 -18.59
CA HIS A 84 -21.18 24.71 -19.82
C HIS A 84 -22.22 24.63 -20.95
N ASN A 85 -22.97 23.55 -21.06
CA ASN A 85 -24.01 23.38 -22.08
C ASN A 85 -25.30 24.20 -21.80
N ASP A 86 -25.71 24.36 -20.53
CA ASP A 86 -26.89 25.17 -20.15
C ASP A 86 -26.65 26.69 -20.22
N ARG A 87 -25.37 27.11 -20.26
CA ARG A 87 -25.00 28.53 -20.32
C ARG A 87 -25.17 29.14 -21.72
N GLY A 88 -25.49 28.33 -22.74
CA GLY A 88 -25.76 28.82 -24.09
C GLY A 88 -24.55 29.50 -24.75
N ASP A 89 -23.32 29.12 -24.36
CA ASP A 89 -22.13 29.53 -25.09
C ASP A 89 -21.89 28.53 -26.23
N ASP A 90 -22.60 28.75 -27.34
CA ASP A 90 -22.22 28.24 -28.65
C ASP A 90 -20.87 28.86 -29.03
N SER A 91 -19.76 28.27 -28.60
CA SER A 91 -18.47 28.43 -29.29
C SER A 91 -17.67 27.13 -29.27
N CYS A 92 -18.31 26.04 -29.70
CA CYS A 92 -17.60 25.04 -30.46
C CYS A 92 -17.43 25.61 -31.87
N ASP A 93 -16.35 26.33 -32.15
CA ASP A 93 -15.72 26.27 -33.48
C ASP A 93 -14.32 26.92 -33.48
N ASP A 94 -13.42 26.15 -34.09
CA ASP A 94 -12.15 26.52 -34.73
C ASP A 94 -11.00 27.03 -33.87
N ASN A 95 -10.22 26.08 -33.33
CA ASN A 95 -8.76 26.17 -33.38
C ASN A 95 -8.10 24.77 -33.39
N LEU A 96 -8.45 23.97 -34.40
CA LEU A 96 -7.64 22.83 -34.85
C LEU A 96 -7.25 23.09 -36.31
N VAL A 97 -6.13 23.77 -36.53
CA VAL A 97 -5.06 23.42 -37.49
C VAL A 97 -4.02 24.53 -37.41
N ASN A 98 -2.93 24.27 -36.69
CA ASN A 98 -1.62 24.79 -37.08
C ASN A 98 -0.52 23.85 -36.57
N HIS A 99 -0.42 22.69 -37.21
CA HIS A 99 0.81 21.90 -37.13
C HIS A 99 1.79 22.42 -38.19
N LYS A 100 2.73 23.25 -37.74
CA LYS A 100 4.01 23.46 -38.41
C LYS A 100 4.85 22.18 -38.25
N ASN A 101 5.19 21.55 -39.37
CA ASN A 101 6.57 21.27 -39.77
C ASN A 101 6.62 20.79 -41.21
#